data_AF-K8GN54-F1
#
_entry.id   AF-K8GN54-F1
#
_cell.length_a   1.000
_cell.length_b   1.000
_cell.length_c   1.000
_cell.angle_alpha   90.00
_cell.angle_beta   90.00
_cell.angle_gamma   90.00
#
_symmetry.space_group_name_H-M   'P 1'
#
loop_
_entity.id
_entity.type
_entity.pdbx_description
1 polymer ?
#
loop_
_entity_poly.entity_id
_entity_poly.type
_entity_poly.pdbx_seq_one_letter_code
_entity_poly.pdbx_strand_id
1 'polypeptide(L)'
;MTEALWSNGFTFSSPGKLYTYKIIGPVCRLYDREELPYPCCRLSWKGKEPSWNRVGRRFVPDMGTNRSPSYNVQLLGERKFEDGEWKMIELIYTVQYSKLSPGLKEWWYTPSCKLQHYLHELNSTDKILGVAA
;
A
#
# COMPACT_ATOMS: atom_id res chain seq x y z
N MET A 1 19.48 -4.02 -9.21
CA MET A 1 18.59 -3.81 -10.37
C MET A 1 17.76 -2.58 -10.08
N THR A 2 18.05 -1.49 -10.78
CA THR A 2 17.33 -0.22 -10.71
C THR A 2 15.93 -0.35 -11.30
N GLU A 3 15.01 0.45 -10.78
CA GLU A 3 13.55 0.26 -10.77
C GLU A 3 12.89 0.42 -12.14
N ALA A 4 12.40 -0.69 -12.70
CA ALA A 4 11.28 -0.64 -13.62
C ALA A 4 10.01 -0.92 -12.80
N LEU A 5 9.18 0.11 -12.59
CA LEU A 5 7.81 -0.12 -12.16
C LEU A 5 7.14 -1.03 -13.18
N TRP A 6 6.45 -2.05 -12.70
CA TRP A 6 5.79 -2.97 -13.60
C TRP A 6 4.52 -2.34 -14.15
N SER A 7 4.35 -2.39 -15.46
CA SER A 7 3.19 -1.83 -16.14
C SER A 7 1.95 -2.70 -15.96
N ASN A 8 0.78 -2.10 -16.13
CA ASN A 8 -0.48 -2.84 -16.25
C ASN A 8 -0.36 -3.86 -17.40
N GLY A 9 -0.83 -5.08 -17.15
CA GLY A 9 -0.80 -6.19 -18.09
C GLY A 9 0.49 -6.99 -18.06
N PHE A 10 1.55 -6.50 -17.40
CA PHE A 10 2.79 -7.25 -17.25
C PHE A 10 2.53 -8.55 -16.48
N THR A 11 3.08 -9.64 -17.00
CA THR A 11 2.91 -10.98 -16.42
C THR A 11 4.24 -11.46 -15.87
N PHE A 12 4.23 -11.98 -14.65
CA PHE A 12 5.42 -12.50 -13.98
C PHE A 12 5.08 -13.75 -13.18
N SER A 13 6.09 -14.58 -12.92
CA SER A 13 5.92 -15.79 -12.10
C SER A 13 6.48 -15.57 -10.69
N SER A 14 5.90 -16.28 -9.72
CA SER A 14 6.41 -16.30 -8.35
C SER A 14 7.87 -16.80 -8.30
N PRO A 15 8.65 -16.41 -7.29
CA PRO A 15 9.92 -17.06 -6.97
C PRO A 15 9.63 -18.55 -6.68
N GLY A 16 9.97 -19.44 -7.62
CA GLY A 16 9.58 -20.86 -7.59
C GLY A 16 8.69 -21.31 -8.74
N LYS A 17 8.19 -20.38 -9.57
CA LYS A 17 7.39 -20.63 -10.79
C LYS A 17 6.11 -21.44 -10.57
N LEU A 18 5.60 -21.47 -9.33
CA LEU A 18 4.35 -22.17 -8.99
C LEU A 18 3.12 -21.39 -9.44
N TYR A 19 3.20 -20.06 -9.37
CA TYR A 19 2.08 -19.18 -9.70
C TYR A 19 2.52 -18.17 -10.74
N THR A 20 1.60 -17.81 -11.64
CA THR A 20 1.82 -16.75 -12.62
C THR A 20 0.77 -15.68 -12.41
N TYR A 21 1.22 -14.44 -12.31
CA TYR A 21 0.37 -13.30 -12.01
C TYR A 21 0.41 -12.30 -13.15
N LYS A 22 -0.73 -11.72 -13.47
CA LYS A 22 -0.87 -10.57 -14.37
C LYS A 22 -1.17 -9.33 -13.55
N ILE A 23 -0.42 -8.26 -13.77
CA ILE A 23 -0.61 -7.01 -13.04
C ILE A 23 -1.83 -6.29 -13.57
N ILE A 24 -2.71 -5.90 -12.65
CA ILE A 24 -3.85 -5.02 -12.91
C ILE A 24 -3.41 -3.58 -12.69
N GLY A 25 -2.69 -3.30 -11.60
CA GLY A 25 -2.17 -1.97 -11.33
C GLY A 25 -1.43 -1.87 -10.00
N PRO A 26 -0.73 -0.75 -9.76
CA PRO A 26 -0.08 -0.48 -8.48
C PRO A 26 -1.13 -0.20 -7.39
N VAL A 27 -0.86 -0.61 -6.14
CA VAL A 27 -1.81 -0.43 -5.04
C VAL A 27 -1.11 -0.03 -3.74
N CYS A 28 -1.70 0.94 -3.03
CA CYS A 28 -1.31 1.32 -1.68
C CYS A 28 -2.32 0.72 -0.69
N ARG A 29 -1.83 -0.03 0.29
CA ARG A 29 -2.70 -0.68 1.28
C ARG A 29 -2.72 0.11 2.59
N LEU A 30 -3.93 0.38 3.08
CA LEU A 30 -4.20 0.93 4.41
C LEU A 30 -4.99 -0.13 5.19
N TYR A 31 -4.62 -0.33 6.46
CA TYR A 31 -5.38 -1.16 7.39
C TYR A 31 -6.13 -0.26 8.35
N ASP A 32 -7.42 -0.54 8.60
CA ASP A 32 -8.08 0.02 9.78
C ASP A 32 -7.51 -0.69 11.01
N ARG A 33 -7.03 0.10 11.97
CA ARG A 33 -6.48 -0.41 13.24
C ARG A 33 -7.48 -1.30 13.98
N GLU A 34 -8.78 -1.08 13.81
CA GLU A 34 -9.83 -1.85 14.48
C GLU A 34 -10.06 -3.25 13.87
N GLU A 35 -9.65 -3.45 12.62
CA GLU A 35 -9.82 -4.72 11.89
C GLU A 35 -8.59 -5.64 12.01
N LEU A 36 -7.53 -5.20 12.69
CA LEU A 36 -6.31 -6.01 12.85
C LEU A 36 -6.57 -7.17 13.83
N PRO A 37 -6.19 -8.42 13.47
CA PRO A 37 -6.58 -9.64 14.17
C PRO A 37 -6.01 -9.77 15.59
N TYR A 38 -5.03 -8.94 15.95
CA TYR A 38 -4.48 -8.90 17.29
C TYR A 38 -4.96 -7.63 17.99
N PRO A 39 -5.69 -7.73 19.12
CA PRO A 39 -5.99 -6.55 19.92
C PRO A 39 -4.64 -5.97 20.34
N CYS A 40 -4.36 -4.75 19.90
CA CYS A 40 -3.24 -3.99 20.39
C CYS A 40 -3.50 -3.73 21.89
N CYS A 41 -3.02 -4.65 22.73
CA CYS A 41 -2.54 -4.44 24.10
C CYS A 41 -3.44 -3.71 25.13
N ARG A 42 -4.75 -3.56 24.91
CA ARG A 42 -5.61 -2.74 25.78
C ARG A 42 -5.93 -3.34 27.15
N LEU A 43 -5.76 -4.65 27.37
CA LEU A 43 -6.27 -5.35 28.57
C LEU A 43 -5.21 -5.78 29.60
N SER A 44 -3.90 -5.65 29.32
CA SER A 44 -2.84 -6.22 30.17
C SER A 44 -1.88 -5.22 30.83
N TRP A 45 -1.99 -3.92 30.59
CA TRP A 45 -1.12 -2.94 31.24
C TRP A 45 -1.70 -2.33 32.52
N LYS A 46 -1.02 -2.61 33.63
CA LYS A 46 -1.19 -1.94 34.93
C LYS A 46 -0.29 -0.69 35.07
N GLY A 47 0.06 -0.02 33.98
CA GLY A 47 1.04 1.09 33.94
C GLY A 47 0.77 2.11 32.83
N LYS A 48 1.73 3.01 32.54
CA LYS A 48 1.61 4.03 31.47
C LYS A 48 1.44 3.34 30.11
N GLU A 49 0.42 3.78 29.38
CA GLU A 49 0.08 3.23 28.06
C GLU A 49 1.28 3.36 27.08
N PRO A 50 1.71 2.25 26.46
CA PRO A 50 2.83 2.24 25.53
C PRO A 50 2.54 3.03 24.27
N SER A 51 3.60 3.54 23.67
CA SER A 51 3.52 4.51 22.57
C SER A 51 2.71 4.01 21.38
N TRP A 52 2.66 2.69 21.15
CA TRP A 52 1.88 2.04 20.08
C TRP A 52 0.39 1.85 20.41
N ASN A 53 -0.02 2.12 21.65
CA ASN A 53 -1.40 2.06 22.11
C ASN A 53 -2.01 3.44 22.40
N ARG A 54 -1.20 4.51 22.35
CA ARG A 54 -1.70 5.90 22.26
C ARG A 54 -2.66 5.99 21.07
N VAL A 55 -3.77 6.71 21.21
CA VAL A 55 -4.74 6.93 20.12
C VAL A 55 -4.02 7.55 18.93
N GLY A 56 -3.58 6.67 18.02
CA GLY A 56 -2.87 7.01 16.80
C GLY A 56 -3.83 7.18 15.64
N ARG A 57 -3.30 7.16 14.43
CA ARG A 57 -4.12 7.25 13.21
C ARG A 57 -4.98 5.99 13.07
N ARG A 58 -6.26 6.17 12.71
CA ARG A 58 -7.20 5.08 12.45
C ARG A 58 -6.72 4.14 11.34
N PHE A 59 -6.22 4.73 10.25
CA PHE A 59 -5.66 3.99 9.13
C PHE A 59 -4.13 3.94 9.23
N VAL A 60 -3.59 2.73 9.15
CA VAL A 60 -2.15 2.46 9.20
C VAL A 60 -1.71 1.93 7.84
N PRO A 61 -0.73 2.57 7.17
CA PRO A 61 -0.23 2.06 5.90
C PRO A 61 0.53 0.75 6.10
N ASP A 62 0.42 -0.16 5.13
CA ASP A 62 1.12 -1.43 5.14
C ASP A 62 2.64 -1.23 5.19
N MET A 63 3.29 -1.76 6.22
CA MET A 63 4.74 -1.67 6.37
C MET A 63 5.48 -2.43 5.26
N GLY A 64 4.85 -3.42 4.62
CA GLY A 64 5.40 -4.12 3.47
C GLY A 64 5.65 -3.22 2.26
N THR A 65 4.81 -2.19 2.06
CA THR A 65 4.94 -1.25 0.93
C THR A 65 5.98 -0.16 1.19
N ASN A 66 6.48 -0.02 2.42
CA ASN A 66 7.49 0.98 2.83
C ASN A 66 8.81 0.85 2.07
N ARG A 67 9.17 -0.35 1.61
CA ARG A 67 10.46 -0.61 0.96
C ARG A 67 10.34 -1.26 -0.41
N SER A 68 9.14 -1.70 -0.78
CA SER A 68 8.93 -2.53 -1.97
C SER A 68 7.59 -2.15 -2.60
N PRO A 69 7.46 -2.21 -3.94
CA PRO A 69 6.20 -1.93 -4.61
C PRO A 69 5.18 -3.05 -4.36
N SER A 70 3.89 -2.69 -4.38
CA SER A 70 2.77 -3.62 -4.25
C SER A 70 1.79 -3.47 -5.40
N TYR A 71 1.29 -4.57 -5.93
CA TYR A 71 0.40 -4.54 -7.09
C TYR A 71 -0.87 -5.31 -6.78
N ASN A 72 -2.01 -4.82 -7.27
CA ASN A 72 -3.16 -5.69 -7.48
C ASN A 72 -2.84 -6.57 -8.70
N VAL A 73 -2.93 -7.88 -8.52
CA VAL A 73 -2.61 -8.86 -9.54
C VAL A 73 -3.72 -9.88 -9.67
N GLN A 74 -3.93 -10.31 -10.90
CA GLN A 74 -4.77 -11.44 -11.23
C GLN A 74 -3.92 -12.70 -11.27
N LEU A 75 -4.32 -13.74 -10.54
CA LEU A 75 -3.71 -15.06 -10.65
C LEU A 75 -4.16 -15.72 -11.96
N LEU A 76 -3.19 -16.10 -12.80
CA LEU A 76 -3.44 -16.77 -14.06
C LEU A 76 -3.47 -18.28 -13.85
N GLY A 77 -4.41 -18.95 -14.52
CA GLY A 77 -4.55 -20.41 -14.48
C GLY A 77 -5.45 -20.95 -13.36
N GLU A 78 -5.81 -20.11 -12.39
CA GLU A 78 -6.75 -20.47 -11.32
C GLU A 78 -7.98 -19.58 -11.33
N ARG A 79 -9.11 -20.16 -10.90
CA ARG A 79 -10.40 -19.47 -10.77
C ARG A 79 -11.07 -19.95 -9.49
N LYS A 80 -11.86 -19.07 -8.87
CA LYS A 80 -12.67 -19.39 -7.71
C LYS A 80 -14.14 -19.44 -8.14
N PHE A 81 -14.89 -20.41 -7.63
CA PHE A 81 -16.34 -20.44 -7.79
C PHE A 81 -17.00 -19.66 -6.65
N GLU A 82 -17.72 -18.59 -6.97
CA GLU A 82 -18.33 -17.69 -6.00
C GLU A 82 -19.59 -17.06 -6.61
N ASP A 83 -20.66 -16.97 -5.83
CA ASP A 83 -21.98 -16.47 -6.26
C ASP A 83 -22.56 -17.21 -7.49
N GLY A 84 -22.25 -18.50 -7.65
CA GLY A 84 -22.73 -19.31 -8.78
C GLY A 84 -21.94 -19.14 -10.09
N GLU A 85 -20.87 -18.35 -10.10
CA GLU A 85 -20.05 -18.11 -11.29
C GLU A 85 -18.55 -18.35 -11.03
N TRP A 86 -17.82 -18.68 -12.10
CA TRP A 86 -16.36 -18.79 -12.06
C TRP A 86 -15.73 -17.40 -12.21
N LYS A 87 -15.12 -16.91 -11.13
CA LYS A 87 -14.44 -15.62 -11.08
C LYS A 87 -12.92 -15.78 -11.09
N MET A 88 -12.24 -14.82 -11.71
CA MET A 88 -10.78 -14.74 -11.65
C MET A 88 -10.34 -14.37 -10.23
N ILE A 89 -9.20 -14.89 -9.79
CA ILE A 89 -8.68 -14.60 -8.45
C ILE A 89 -7.80 -13.35 -8.52
N GLU A 90 -8.21 -12.30 -7.83
CA GLU A 90 -7.40 -11.09 -7.63
C GLU A 90 -6.81 -11.07 -6.23
N LEU A 91 -5.56 -10.66 -6.11
CA LEU A 91 -4.84 -10.55 -4.84
C LEU A 91 -3.81 -9.44 -4.88
N ILE A 92 -3.41 -8.98 -3.70
CA ILE A 92 -2.35 -7.98 -3.55
C ILE A 92 -1.01 -8.70 -3.41
N TYR A 93 -0.08 -8.39 -4.31
CA TYR A 93 1.27 -8.95 -4.30
C TYR A 93 2.31 -7.86 -4.02
N THR A 94 3.10 -8.04 -2.96
CA THR A 94 4.20 -7.14 -2.59
C THR A 94 5.53 -7.73 -3.06
N VAL A 95 6.25 -7.01 -3.92
CA VAL A 95 7.48 -7.51 -4.57
C VAL A 95 8.69 -7.31 -3.65
N GLN A 96 8.80 -8.11 -2.59
CA GLN A 96 9.78 -7.88 -1.52
C GLN A 96 11.26 -7.86 -1.96
N TYR A 97 11.58 -8.53 -3.08
CA TYR A 97 12.91 -8.58 -3.67
C TYR A 97 13.25 -7.36 -4.55
N SER A 98 12.26 -6.51 -4.85
CA SER A 98 12.45 -5.22 -5.53
C SER A 98 12.42 -4.10 -4.50
N LYS A 99 13.45 -3.25 -4.48
CA LYS A 99 13.55 -2.14 -3.52
C LYS A 99 13.21 -0.82 -4.18
N LEU A 100 12.39 -0.04 -3.49
CA LEU A 100 12.03 1.31 -3.92
C LEU A 100 13.19 2.28 -3.63
N SER A 101 13.49 3.16 -4.58
CA SER A 101 14.33 4.34 -4.35
C SER A 101 13.60 5.33 -3.43
N PRO A 102 14.34 6.23 -2.78
CA PRO A 102 13.74 7.23 -1.90
C PRO A 102 12.63 8.05 -2.56
N GLY A 103 12.77 8.44 -3.84
CA GLY A 103 11.77 9.23 -4.56
C GLY A 103 10.49 8.44 -4.85
N LEU A 104 10.60 7.21 -5.35
CA LEU A 104 9.43 6.37 -5.61
C LEU A 104 8.75 5.92 -4.32
N LYS A 105 9.52 5.68 -3.26
CA LYS A 105 9.00 5.30 -1.95
C LYS A 105 7.93 6.28 -1.44
N GLU A 106 8.05 7.58 -1.70
CA GLU A 106 7.07 8.55 -1.24
C GLU A 106 5.68 8.32 -1.86
N TRP A 107 5.64 7.93 -3.14
CA TRP A 107 4.40 7.58 -3.83
C TRP A 107 3.74 6.34 -3.22
N TRP A 108 4.54 5.34 -2.85
CA TRP A 108 4.08 4.04 -2.31
C TRP A 108 3.75 4.06 -0.81
N TYR A 109 4.48 4.88 -0.05
CA TYR A 109 4.42 4.90 1.41
C TYR A 109 4.92 6.26 1.92
N THR A 110 3.97 7.11 2.32
CA THR A 110 4.30 8.36 3.02
C THR A 110 4.00 8.21 4.53
N PRO A 111 5.02 8.09 5.40
CA PRO A 111 4.82 7.88 6.84
C PRO A 111 4.30 9.11 7.59
N SER A 112 4.42 10.32 7.01
CA SER A 112 4.01 11.56 7.65
C SER A 112 2.82 12.21 6.94
N CYS A 113 2.09 13.07 7.64
CA CYS A 113 1.26 14.06 6.94
C CYS A 113 2.20 15.05 6.24
N LYS A 114 2.79 14.68 5.09
CA LYS A 114 3.26 15.69 4.14
C LYS A 114 2.11 16.54 3.60
N LEU A 115 0.86 16.25 3.99
CA LEU A 115 -0.31 17.09 3.75
C LEU A 115 -0.03 18.58 4.03
N GLN A 116 0.67 18.93 5.11
CA GLN A 116 1.03 20.34 5.38
C GLN A 116 2.02 20.91 4.35
N HIS A 117 2.95 20.10 3.84
CA HIS A 117 3.88 20.49 2.79
C HIS A 117 3.18 20.64 1.44
N TYR A 118 2.35 19.67 1.05
CA TYR A 118 1.58 19.71 -0.19
C TYR A 118 0.52 20.82 -0.18
N LEU A 119 -0.16 21.07 0.94
CA LEU A 119 -1.07 22.21 1.09
C LEU A 119 -0.31 23.54 1.02
N HIS A 120 0.88 23.62 1.61
CA HIS A 120 1.73 24.81 1.50
C HIS A 120 2.17 25.06 0.05
N GLU A 121 2.56 24.01 -0.67
CA GLU A 121 2.95 24.08 -2.09
C GLU A 121 1.77 24.49 -2.98
N LEU A 122 0.60 23.87 -2.82
CA LEU A 122 -0.62 24.23 -3.55
C LEU A 122 -1.03 25.69 -3.30
N ASN A 123 -1.07 26.11 -2.03
CA ASN A 123 -1.35 27.50 -1.66
C ASN A 123 -0.28 28.49 -2.14
N SER A 124 0.95 28.02 -2.43
CA SER A 124 2.03 28.84 -2.96
C SER A 124 1.99 28.92 -4.48
N THR A 125 1.59 27.84 -5.17
CA THR A 125 1.38 27.84 -6.62
C THR A 125 0.16 28.66 -7.03
N ASP A 126 -0.90 28.67 -6.22
CA ASP A 126 -2.09 29.52 -6.46
C ASP A 126 -1.74 31.01 -6.38
N LYS A 127 -0.78 31.38 -5.53
CA LYS A 127 -0.23 32.75 -5.45
C LYS A 127 0.64 33.13 -6.65
N ILE A 128 1.27 32.15 -7.32
CA ILE A 128 2.13 32.38 -8.49
C ILE A 128 1.32 32.42 -9.79
N LEU A 129 0.23 31.64 -9.87
CA LEU A 129 -0.61 31.56 -11.06
C LEU A 129 -1.77 32.57 -11.08
N GLY A 130 -1.98 33.35 -10.01
CA GLY A 130 -2.98 34.42 -9.99
C GLY A 130 -4.42 33.92 -10.21
N VAL A 131 -4.70 32.65 -9.92
CA VAL A 131 -6.05 32.09 -10.01
C VAL A 131 -6.68 32.15 -8.62
N ALA A 132 -7.14 33.33 -8.25
CA ALA A 132 -8.06 33.53 -7.14
C ALA A 132 -9.38 34.07 -7.69
N ALA A 133 -10.31 33.14 -8.01
CA ALA A 133 -11.76 33.34 -8.05
C ALA A 133 -12.45 31.98 -8.09
#